data_AF-K7NJM9-F1
#
_entry.id   AF-K7NJM9-F1
#
_cell.length_a   1.000
_cell.length_b   1.000
_cell.length_c   1.000
_cell.angle_alpha   90.00
_cell.angle_beta   90.00
_cell.angle_gamma   90.00
#
_symmetry.space_group_name_H-M   'P 1'
#
loop_
_entity.id
_entity.type
_entity.pdbx_description
1 polymer ?
#
loop_
_entity_poly.entity_id
_entity_poly.type
_entity_poly.pdbx_seq_one_letter_code
_entity_poly.pdbx_strand_id
1 'polypeptide(L)'
;QIQQTGQKILKVILAKEELASDVDLDAIASMTEGYSGSDLKNLCVTAAYCPIREILENQATADGRPPPALSVSDDVRRLNMTDMRYAHEQVCASVSSESANMTELLQWNDLYGEGGSRRKKALSYFM
;
A
#
# COMPACT_ATOMS: atom_id res chain seq x y z
N GLN A 1 -14.54 6.88 -6.41
CA GLN A 1 -14.00 7.63 -5.25
C GLN A 1 -12.95 6.82 -4.48
N ILE A 2 -13.07 5.49 -4.39
CA ILE A 2 -12.12 4.60 -3.69
C ILE A 2 -10.74 4.50 -4.37
N GLN A 3 -10.70 4.40 -5.71
CA GLN A 3 -9.44 4.37 -6.48
C GLN A 3 -8.54 5.60 -6.25
N GLN A 4 -9.15 6.80 -6.11
CA GLN A 4 -8.39 8.03 -5.84
C GLN A 4 -7.71 8.03 -4.47
N THR A 5 -8.22 7.25 -3.52
CA THR A 5 -7.65 7.16 -2.17
C THR A 5 -6.37 6.31 -2.19
N GLY A 6 -6.37 5.19 -2.92
CA GLY A 6 -5.19 4.32 -3.07
C GLY A 6 -4.00 5.06 -3.66
N GLN A 7 -4.20 5.78 -4.77
CA GLN A 7 -3.14 6.58 -5.40
C GLN A 7 -2.56 7.64 -4.46
N LYS A 8 -3.40 8.31 -3.65
CA LYS A 8 -2.95 9.32 -2.67
C LYS A 8 -2.12 8.68 -1.55
N ILE A 9 -2.54 7.52 -1.06
CA ILE A 9 -1.78 6.77 -0.04
C ILE A 9 -0.42 6.38 -0.58
N LEU A 10 -0.36 5.82 -1.80
CA LEU A 10 0.90 5.46 -2.47
C LEU A 10 1.82 6.67 -2.62
N LYS A 11 1.30 7.84 -3.03
CA LYS A 11 2.08 9.09 -3.11
C LYS A 11 2.68 9.51 -1.77
N VAL A 12 1.96 9.33 -0.67
CA VAL A 12 2.46 9.67 0.68
C VAL A 12 3.53 8.67 1.13
N ILE A 13 3.33 7.38 0.88
CA ILE A 13 4.27 6.33 1.30
C ILE A 13 5.58 6.44 0.51
N LEU A 14 5.49 6.63 -0.82
CA LEU A 14 6.63 6.68 -1.73
C LEU A 14 7.24 8.09 -1.85
N ALA A 15 6.79 9.06 -1.05
CA ALA A 15 7.23 10.45 -1.13
C ALA A 15 8.74 10.65 -0.92
N LYS A 16 9.41 9.69 -0.27
CA LYS A 16 10.84 9.73 0.04
C LYS A 16 11.68 8.78 -0.81
N GLU A 17 11.04 7.99 -1.68
CA GLU A 17 11.70 7.00 -2.51
C GLU A 17 12.05 7.58 -3.88
N GLU A 18 13.18 7.15 -4.46
CA GLU A 18 13.50 7.48 -5.84
C GLU A 18 12.77 6.54 -6.80
N LEU A 19 11.71 7.04 -7.43
CA LEU A 19 10.94 6.30 -8.43
C LEU A 19 11.55 6.45 -9.82
N ALA A 20 11.61 5.35 -10.56
CA ALA A 20 11.95 5.35 -11.97
C ALA A 20 10.77 5.87 -12.83
N SER A 21 11.06 6.32 -14.04
CA SER A 21 10.08 6.94 -14.93
C SER A 21 8.98 6.00 -15.42
N ASP A 22 9.18 4.70 -15.28
CA ASP A 22 8.21 3.67 -15.65
C ASP A 22 7.14 3.45 -14.56
N VAL A 23 7.33 3.98 -13.34
CA VAL A 23 6.41 3.82 -12.22
C VAL A 23 5.10 4.58 -12.44
N ASP A 24 4.04 3.83 -12.69
CA ASP A 24 2.67 4.34 -12.83
C ASP A 24 1.85 4.07 -11.56
N LEU A 25 1.68 5.12 -10.75
CA LEU A 25 0.91 5.07 -9.50
C LEU A 25 -0.58 4.83 -9.73
N ASP A 26 -1.13 5.22 -10.89
CA ASP A 26 -2.53 4.97 -11.23
C ASP A 26 -2.74 3.48 -11.56
N ALA A 27 -1.80 2.88 -12.31
CA ALA A 27 -1.80 1.44 -12.56
C ALA A 27 -1.66 0.63 -11.26
N ILE A 28 -0.76 1.03 -10.35
CA ILE A 28 -0.58 0.37 -9.05
C ILE A 28 -1.85 0.50 -8.20
N ALA A 29 -2.47 1.68 -8.16
CA ALA A 29 -3.73 1.88 -7.44
C ALA A 29 -4.88 1.04 -8.03
N SER A 30 -4.88 0.77 -9.34
CA SER A 30 -5.88 -0.08 -9.98
C SER A 30 -5.68 -1.57 -9.69
N MET A 31 -4.44 -2.06 -9.60
CA MET A 31 -4.19 -3.48 -9.28
C MET A 31 -4.34 -3.80 -7.79
N THR A 32 -4.23 -2.79 -6.92
CA THR A 32 -4.36 -2.92 -5.46
C THR A 32 -5.76 -2.56 -4.94
N GLU A 33 -6.79 -2.75 -5.76
CA GLU A 33 -8.16 -2.57 -5.31
C GLU A 33 -8.49 -3.55 -4.18
N GLY A 34 -9.12 -3.06 -3.11
CA GLY A 34 -9.42 -3.85 -1.92
C GLY A 34 -8.28 -3.94 -0.89
N TYR A 35 -7.09 -3.40 -1.20
CA TYR A 35 -6.00 -3.33 -0.23
C TYR A 35 -6.34 -2.31 0.86
N SER A 36 -6.07 -2.68 2.11
CA SER A 36 -6.05 -1.73 3.22
C SER A 36 -4.83 -0.81 3.15
N GLY A 37 -4.83 0.28 3.91
CA GLY A 37 -3.64 1.14 4.02
C GLY A 37 -2.40 0.39 4.53
N SER A 38 -2.60 -0.64 5.37
CA SER A 38 -1.55 -1.54 5.85
C SER A 38 -0.98 -2.40 4.73
N ASP A 39 -1.84 -2.95 3.87
CA ASP A 39 -1.43 -3.77 2.73
C ASP A 39 -0.65 -2.94 1.71
N LEU A 40 -1.12 -1.72 1.40
CA LEU A 40 -0.40 -0.78 0.53
C LEU A 40 0.98 -0.41 1.09
N LYS A 41 1.08 -0.23 2.41
CA LYS A 41 2.38 0.00 3.07
C LYS A 41 3.28 -1.21 2.93
N ASN A 42 2.75 -2.42 3.17
CA ASN A 42 3.53 -3.65 3.07
C ASN A 42 4.03 -3.86 1.64
N LEU A 43 3.17 -3.66 0.64
CA LEU A 43 3.53 -3.67 -0.78
C LEU A 43 4.73 -2.74 -1.09
N CYS A 44 4.66 -1.48 -0.66
CA CYS A 44 5.73 -0.52 -0.91
C CYS A 44 7.04 -0.92 -0.21
N VAL A 45 6.96 -1.44 1.03
CA VAL A 45 8.13 -1.92 1.78
C VAL A 45 8.76 -3.13 1.08
N THR A 46 7.95 -4.08 0.63
CA THR A 46 8.42 -5.25 -0.11
C THR A 46 9.10 -4.84 -1.43
N ALA A 47 8.54 -3.88 -2.15
CA ALA A 47 9.13 -3.36 -3.39
C ALA A 47 10.46 -2.65 -3.12
N ALA A 48 10.53 -1.77 -2.11
CA ALA A 48 11.75 -1.06 -1.73
C ALA A 48 12.88 -1.99 -1.26
N TYR A 49 12.54 -3.19 -0.79
CA TYR A 49 13.53 -4.19 -0.40
C TYR A 49 14.21 -4.87 -1.60
N CYS A 50 13.61 -4.86 -2.79
CA CYS A 50 14.17 -5.51 -3.98
C CYS A 50 15.55 -4.93 -4.38
N PRO A 51 15.73 -3.61 -4.55
CA PRO A 51 17.04 -3.00 -4.78
C PRO A 51 18.08 -3.34 -3.71
N ILE A 52 17.66 -3.34 -2.43
CA ILE A 52 18.55 -3.60 -1.30
C ILE A 52 19.05 -5.06 -1.32
N ARG A 53 18.17 -6.00 -1.66
CA ARG A 53 18.51 -7.42 -1.78
C ARG A 53 19.53 -7.65 -2.90
N GLU A 54 19.39 -6.99 -4.05
CA GLU A 54 20.35 -7.09 -5.16
C GLU A 54 21.75 -6.63 -4.75
N ILE A 55 21.85 -5.54 -3.98
CA ILE A 55 23.13 -5.03 -3.46
C ILE A 55 23.78 -6.06 -2.53
N LEU A 56 22.98 -6.70 -1.65
CA LEU A 56 23.47 -7.72 -0.73
C LEU A 56 23.95 -8.98 -1.48
N GLU A 57 23.22 -9.42 -2.50
CA GLU A 57 23.57 -10.57 -3.34
C GLU A 57 24.85 -10.33 -4.16
N ASN A 58 25.02 -9.12 -4.70
CA ASN A 58 26.22 -8.72 -5.43
C ASN A 58 27.46 -8.66 -4.53
N GLN A 59 27.30 -8.31 -3.24
CA GLN A 59 28.40 -8.36 -2.28
C GLN A 59 28.77 -9.78 -1.88
N ALA A 60 27.78 -10.66 -1.70
CA ALA A 60 28.01 -12.06 -1.32
C ALA A 60 28.75 -12.85 -2.41
N THR A 61 28.60 -12.46 -3.68
CA THR A 61 29.24 -13.09 -4.84
C THR A 61 30.61 -12.47 -5.19
N ALA A 62 31.00 -11.37 -4.56
CA ALA A 62 32.31 -10.75 -4.76
C ALA A 62 33.41 -11.53 -4.03
N ASP A 63 33.97 -12.55 -4.70
CA ASP A 63 35.11 -13.38 -4.27
C ASP A 63 36.29 -12.55 -3.72
N GLY A 64 36.38 -12.43 -2.39
CA GLY A 64 37.61 -12.04 -1.67
C GLY A 64 38.00 -10.55 -1.74
N ARG A 65 37.17 -9.66 -2.28
CA ARG A 65 37.41 -8.21 -2.21
C ARG A 65 36.91 -7.67 -0.86
N PRO A 66 37.68 -6.82 -0.15
CA PRO A 66 37.14 -6.14 1.03
C PRO A 66 35.87 -5.37 0.62
N PRO A 67 34.79 -5.42 1.45
CA PRO A 67 33.54 -4.79 1.09
C PRO A 67 33.80 -3.31 0.77
N PRO A 68 33.35 -2.81 -0.40
CA PRO A 68 33.46 -1.40 -0.71
C PRO A 68 32.79 -0.60 0.42
N ALA A 69 33.31 0.59 0.71
CA ALA A 69 32.68 1.49 1.68
C ALA A 69 31.30 1.86 1.14
N LEU A 70 30.25 1.16 1.61
CA LEU A 70 28.88 1.34 1.15
C LEU A 70 28.42 2.76 1.50
N SER A 71 28.37 3.62 0.50
CA SER A 71 27.50 4.78 0.54
C SER A 71 26.11 4.27 0.21
N VAL A 72 25.32 3.95 1.25
CA VAL A 72 23.97 3.37 1.14
C VAL A 72 23.06 4.16 0.17
N SER A 73 23.37 5.44 -0.11
CA SER A 73 22.57 6.30 -0.97
C SER A 73 22.88 6.19 -2.48
N ASP A 74 24.12 5.88 -2.87
CA ASP A 74 24.51 5.91 -4.31
C ASP A 74 24.37 4.53 -4.98
N ASP A 75 24.45 3.45 -4.19
CA ASP A 75 24.41 2.08 -4.73
C ASP A 75 22.98 1.53 -4.88
N VAL A 76 21.98 2.18 -4.28
CA VAL A 76 20.58 1.76 -4.37
C VAL A 76 19.97 2.26 -5.66
N ARG A 77 19.63 1.33 -6.56
CA ARG A 77 18.91 1.67 -7.80
C ARG A 77 17.51 2.20 -7.49
N ARG A 78 17.01 3.03 -8.41
CA ARG A 78 15.63 3.53 -8.38
C ARG A 78 14.61 2.38 -8.39
N LEU A 79 13.51 2.61 -7.69
CA LEU A 79 12.37 1.68 -7.63
C LEU A 79 11.61 1.74 -8.95
N ASN A 80 11.39 0.58 -9.59
CA ASN A 80 10.76 0.49 -10.91
C ASN A 80 9.45 -0.30 -10.86
N MET A 81 8.75 -0.41 -11.99
CA MET A 81 7.49 -1.17 -12.03
C MET A 81 7.65 -2.66 -11.80
N THR A 82 8.81 -3.24 -12.11
CA THR A 82 9.03 -4.68 -11.90
C THR A 82 9.06 -5.03 -10.41
N ASP A 83 9.63 -4.16 -9.57
CA ASP A 83 9.63 -4.33 -8.11
C ASP A 83 8.21 -4.26 -7.54
N MET A 84 7.41 -3.33 -8.05
CA MET A 84 6.01 -3.17 -7.62
C MET A 84 5.16 -4.37 -7.99
N ARG A 85 5.36 -4.93 -9.20
CA ARG A 85 4.67 -6.16 -9.63
C ARG A 85 5.09 -7.36 -8.80
N TYR A 86 6.39 -7.51 -8.57
CA TYR A 86 6.92 -8.57 -7.70
C TYR A 86 6.34 -8.46 -6.29
N ALA A 87 6.32 -7.25 -5.71
CA ALA A 87 5.72 -7.02 -4.40
C ALA A 87 4.22 -7.36 -4.36
N HIS A 88 3.48 -7.04 -5.42
CA HIS A 88 2.06 -7.36 -5.55
C HIS A 88 1.81 -8.88 -5.57
N GLU A 89 2.70 -9.67 -6.15
CA GLU A 89 2.59 -11.14 -6.12
C GLU A 89 2.81 -11.72 -4.71
N GLN A 90 3.57 -11.01 -3.87
CA GLN A 90 3.94 -11.48 -2.53
C GLN A 90 3.00 -10.99 -1.43
N VAL A 91 2.26 -9.90 -1.67
CA VAL A 91 1.34 -9.28 -0.71
C VAL A 91 -0.09 -9.52 -1.16
N CYS A 92 -0.94 -10.09 -0.31
CA CYS A 92 -2.37 -10.21 -0.56
C CYS A 92 -3.16 -9.16 0.23
N ALA A 93 -4.38 -8.84 -0.23
CA ALA A 93 -5.30 -8.01 0.53
C ALA A 93 -5.68 -8.72 1.84
N SER A 94 -5.51 -8.03 2.98
CA SER A 94 -5.80 -8.62 4.29
C SER A 94 -7.30 -8.66 4.61
N VAL A 95 -8.11 -7.89 3.89
CA VAL A 95 -9.55 -7.80 4.08
C VAL A 95 -10.28 -8.36 2.86
N SER A 96 -11.07 -9.41 3.06
CA SER A 96 -11.99 -9.90 2.03
C SER A 96 -13.34 -9.21 2.17
N SER A 97 -13.84 -8.67 1.05
CA SER A 97 -15.18 -8.09 0.93
C SER A 97 -16.30 -9.09 1.20
N GLU A 98 -16.02 -10.39 1.10
CA GLU A 98 -17.00 -11.48 1.24
C GLU A 98 -16.99 -12.13 2.62
N SER A 99 -16.16 -11.64 3.55
CA SER A 99 -16.12 -12.19 4.92
C SER A 99 -17.41 -11.86 5.68
N ALA A 100 -17.93 -12.82 6.46
CA ALA A 100 -19.12 -12.63 7.29
C ALA A 100 -19.00 -11.40 8.21
N ASN A 101 -17.81 -11.18 8.76
CA ASN A 101 -17.49 -10.01 9.58
C ASN A 101 -17.67 -8.69 8.82
N MET A 102 -17.28 -8.62 7.54
CA MET A 102 -17.44 -7.40 6.74
C MET A 102 -18.92 -7.16 6.39
N THR A 103 -19.66 -8.22 6.10
CA THR A 103 -21.11 -8.13 5.84
C THR A 103 -21.87 -7.59 7.05
N GLU A 104 -21.55 -8.05 8.26
CA GLU A 104 -22.13 -7.54 9.49
C GLU A 104 -21.80 -6.06 9.73
N LEU A 105 -20.55 -5.65 9.45
CA LEU A 105 -20.15 -4.25 9.55
C LEU A 105 -20.89 -3.35 8.55
N LEU A 106 -21.08 -3.81 7.31
CA LEU A 106 -21.86 -3.11 6.31
C LEU A 106 -23.33 -2.96 6.74
N GLN A 107 -23.93 -4.03 7.28
CA GLN A 107 -25.29 -4.01 7.79
C GLN A 107 -25.43 -3.06 9.00
N TRP A 108 -24.46 -3.07 9.91
CA TRP A 108 -24.44 -2.14 11.04
C TRP A 108 -24.32 -0.69 10.59
N ASN A 109 -23.45 -0.43 9.61
CA ASN A 109 -23.26 0.90 9.04
C ASN A 109 -24.52 1.40 8.31
N ASP A 110 -25.27 0.53 7.64
CA ASP A 110 -26.56 0.90 7.01
C ASP A 110 -27.61 1.33 8.06
N LEU A 111 -27.66 0.62 9.20
CA LEU A 111 -28.60 0.90 10.28
C LEU A 111 -28.25 2.15 11.10
N TYR A 112 -26.94 2.39 11.33
CA TYR A 112 -26.48 3.35 12.35
C TYR A 112 -25.38 4.32 11.90
N GLY A 113 -24.84 4.17 10.70
CA GLY A 113 -23.75 4.97 10.16
C GLY A 113 -24.15 6.37 9.71
N GLU A 114 -23.17 7.09 9.16
CA GLU A 114 -23.35 8.49 8.75
C GLU A 114 -24.28 8.58 7.53
N GLY A 115 -25.46 9.17 7.72
CA GLY A 115 -26.54 9.20 6.70
C GLY A 115 -27.67 8.20 6.93
N GLY A 116 -27.57 7.33 7.95
CA GLY A 116 -28.64 6.41 8.33
C GLY A 116 -29.90 7.10 8.88
N SER A 117 -30.97 6.33 9.07
CA SER A 117 -32.35 6.77 9.39
C SER A 117 -32.52 7.62 10.67
N ARG A 118 -31.44 7.93 11.40
CA ARG A 118 -31.45 8.79 12.60
C ARG A 118 -31.58 10.30 12.32
N ARG A 119 -31.80 10.75 11.08
CA ARG A 119 -32.37 12.09 10.86
C ARG A 119 -33.90 11.99 10.97
N LYS A 120 -34.41 12.40 12.13
CA LYS A 120 -35.81 12.78 12.48
C LYS A 120 -36.41 11.93 13.60
N LYS A 121 -36.00 12.22 14.83
CA LYS A 121 -37.00 12.40 15.88
C LYS A 121 -36.65 13.68 16.62
N ALA A 122 -37.30 14.77 16.22
CA ALA A 122 -37.27 15.98 17.03
C ALA A 122 -37.85 15.58 18.40
N LEU A 123 -37.05 15.73 19.45
CA LEU A 123 -37.50 15.54 20.83
C LEU A 123 -38.54 16.63 21.12
N SER A 124 -39.82 16.29 20.99
CA SER A 124 -40.92 17.12 21.46
C SER A 124 -41.01 16.98 22.98
N TYR A 125 -40.12 17.68 23.70
CA TYR A 125 -40.08 17.73 25.16
C TYR A 125 -40.49 19.11 25.70
N PHE A 126 -41.33 19.82 24.95
CA PHE A 126 -42.01 21.03 25.43
C PHE A 126 -43.50 20.89 25.14
N MET A 127 -44.23 20.42 26.14
CA MET A 127 -45.63 20.70 26.43
C MET A 127 -45.70 21.00 27.93
#